data_AF-Q57V34-F1
#
_entry.id   AF-Q57V34-F1
#
_cell.length_a   1.000
_cell.length_b   1.000
_cell.length_c   1.000
_cell.angle_alpha   90.00
_cell.angle_beta   90.00
_cell.angle_gamma   90.00
#
_symmetry.space_group_name_H-M   'P 1'
#
loop_
_entity.id
_entity.type
_entity.pdbx_description
1 polymer ?
#
loop_
_entity_poly.entity_id
_entity_poly.type
_entity_poly.pdbx_seq_one_letter_code
_entity_poly.pdbx_strand_id
1 'polypeptide(L)'
;MEHLIAARPLPPAIGRGDKIEGAKAPERMKTSIRDKLAAVQSMRTNELQEALAREKQLSYVICELKKRSGEMEVSRETEREINAQKSFYIIKENECLKKQVQLLERELADARRRYERELLRLQTALNNTQEMLVTDRQISKKREGEREEAVQRLVTNLRLMQAEIVHYESENKRLEATKQALSESKAECESVRAECSLWKEICQHQQWFLLNEREEFVDALRVHELEEKQLWEGTTCAAAKVMAGYAKSVTERMESEVDICFKLKMLMLKDVVSTMKAEQLEEQRKLAAEELKELREKRMALMKLFDNYQLQIEQNQRENCESLALLKSVDDATMAYVLKQRDQEVVDKICLWKGAYLEGDKLLRALLKRYQPFQRGDEKFVSHVIGYLNKGPHVQEPLDIWLD
;
A
#
# COMPACT_ATOMS: atom_id res chain seq x y z
N MET A 1 -22.34 7.41 -64.71
CA MET A 1 -23.42 8.34 -65.09
C MET A 1 -22.93 9.19 -66.24
N GLU A 2 -23.77 9.23 -67.27
CA GLU A 2 -23.95 10.22 -68.35
C GLU A 2 -23.20 11.57 -68.18
N HIS A 3 -22.69 12.26 -69.21
CA HIS A 3 -23.38 12.66 -70.44
C HIS A 3 -22.43 12.87 -71.65
N LEU A 4 -22.94 12.44 -72.80
CA LEU A 4 -22.63 12.97 -74.13
C LEU A 4 -23.12 14.43 -74.23
N ILE A 5 -22.27 15.33 -74.73
CA ILE A 5 -22.74 16.49 -75.52
C ILE A 5 -21.87 16.56 -76.78
N ALA A 6 -22.39 15.95 -77.85
CA ALA A 6 -21.97 16.20 -79.21
C ALA A 6 -22.66 17.49 -79.71
N ALA A 7 -21.90 18.57 -79.91
CA ALA A 7 -22.39 19.77 -80.57
C ALA A 7 -21.99 19.75 -82.05
N ARG A 8 -23.00 19.61 -82.91
CA ARG A 8 -22.96 19.74 -84.39
C ARG A 8 -22.43 21.13 -84.82
N PRO A 9 -21.59 21.22 -85.86
CA PRO A 9 -21.34 22.46 -86.60
C PRO A 9 -22.47 22.74 -87.61
N LEU A 10 -22.96 23.98 -87.63
CA LEU A 10 -23.87 24.51 -88.66
C LEU A 10 -23.10 24.86 -89.97
N PRO A 11 -23.75 24.78 -91.15
CA PRO A 11 -23.14 24.92 -92.47
C PRO A 11 -22.92 26.39 -92.90
N PRO A 12 -22.01 26.66 -93.86
CA PRO A 12 -21.71 28.01 -94.33
C PRO A 12 -22.82 28.59 -95.23
N ALA A 13 -23.13 29.87 -94.99
CA ALA A 13 -24.09 30.65 -95.75
C ALA A 13 -23.61 30.89 -97.19
N ILE A 14 -24.45 30.49 -98.14
CA ILE A 14 -24.35 30.76 -99.57
C ILE A 14 -24.85 32.19 -99.83
N GLY A 15 -24.04 32.98 -100.55
CA GLY A 15 -24.47 33.94 -101.57
C GLY A 15 -25.46 35.06 -101.21
N ARG A 16 -24.92 36.28 -101.03
CA ARG A 16 -25.50 37.54 -101.53
C ARG A 16 -24.30 38.36 -102.03
N GLY A 17 -24.16 38.75 -103.30
CA GLY A 17 -25.20 39.12 -104.26
C GLY A 17 -25.51 40.60 -104.13
N ASP A 18 -24.53 41.48 -104.36
CA ASP A 18 -24.76 42.91 -104.56
C ASP A 18 -24.02 43.43 -105.80
N LYS A 19 -24.81 43.52 -106.88
CA LYS A 19 -24.95 44.64 -107.83
C LYS A 19 -23.71 45.10 -108.60
N ILE A 20 -23.57 44.50 -109.78
CA ILE A 20 -23.00 45.15 -110.97
C ILE A 20 -24.13 46.02 -111.57
N GLU A 21 -24.18 47.29 -111.17
CA GLU A 21 -24.89 48.34 -111.91
C GLU A 21 -23.88 49.11 -112.75
N GLY A 22 -24.20 49.38 -114.01
CA GLY A 22 -23.45 50.36 -114.82
C GLY A 22 -23.10 49.95 -116.24
N ALA A 23 -24.07 49.43 -117.00
CA ALA A 23 -23.98 49.40 -118.46
C ALA A 23 -24.05 50.83 -119.03
N LYS A 24 -22.90 51.42 -119.40
CA LYS A 24 -22.71 52.48 -120.42
C LYS A 24 -21.25 52.38 -120.86
N ALA A 25 -20.85 52.36 -122.13
CA ALA A 25 -21.48 52.75 -123.37
C ALA A 25 -20.68 52.13 -124.53
N PRO A 26 -21.23 52.14 -125.76
CA PRO A 26 -20.38 52.39 -126.90
C PRO A 26 -20.93 53.59 -127.65
N GLU A 27 -20.48 54.79 -127.27
CA GLU A 27 -20.25 55.80 -128.29
C GLU A 27 -19.24 55.21 -129.26
N ARG A 28 -19.68 55.02 -130.51
CA ARG A 28 -18.86 54.54 -131.61
C ARG A 28 -17.85 55.63 -131.99
N MET A 29 -16.89 55.91 -131.13
CA MET A 29 -15.66 56.54 -131.59
C MET A 29 -14.92 55.52 -132.46
N LYS A 30 -14.63 55.90 -133.70
CA LYS A 30 -13.78 55.18 -134.64
C LYS A 30 -12.34 55.20 -134.09
N THR A 31 -12.09 54.51 -133.00
CA THR A 31 -10.74 54.22 -132.54
C THR A 31 -10.18 53.10 -133.39
N SER A 32 -8.91 53.26 -133.76
CA SER A 32 -8.21 52.34 -134.64
C SER A 32 -8.23 50.94 -134.04
N ILE A 33 -8.15 49.89 -134.87
CA ILE A 33 -7.92 48.51 -134.41
C ILE A 33 -6.74 48.45 -133.43
N ARG A 34 -5.76 49.35 -133.56
CA ARG A 34 -4.64 49.52 -132.62
C ARG A 34 -5.08 49.86 -131.20
N ASP A 35 -6.06 50.75 -131.02
CA ASP A 35 -6.48 51.23 -129.69
C ASP A 35 -7.25 50.14 -128.94
N LYS A 36 -8.09 49.38 -129.65
CA LYS A 36 -8.79 48.21 -129.08
C LYS A 36 -7.80 47.10 -128.71
N LEU A 37 -6.80 46.85 -129.56
CA LEU A 37 -5.75 45.89 -129.27
C LEU A 37 -4.96 46.31 -128.02
N ALA A 38 -4.60 47.60 -127.90
CA ALA A 38 -3.90 48.13 -126.74
C ALA A 38 -4.73 48.01 -125.45
N ALA A 39 -6.04 48.28 -125.51
CA ALA A 39 -6.94 48.10 -124.37
C ALA A 39 -7.03 46.62 -123.93
N VAL A 40 -7.16 45.69 -124.88
CA VAL A 40 -7.18 44.25 -124.57
C VAL A 40 -5.84 43.78 -123.99
N GLN A 41 -4.72 44.25 -124.54
CA GLN A 41 -3.40 43.95 -124.00
C GLN A 41 -3.25 44.47 -122.57
N SER A 42 -3.70 45.70 -122.30
CA SER A 42 -3.70 46.32 -120.96
C SER A 42 -4.58 45.55 -119.97
N MET A 43 -5.81 45.19 -120.36
CA MET A 43 -6.69 44.36 -119.52
C MET A 43 -6.05 43.00 -119.21
N ARG A 44 -5.48 42.34 -120.22
CA ARG A 44 -4.79 41.06 -120.03
C ARG A 44 -3.58 41.19 -119.11
N THR A 45 -2.80 42.26 -119.22
CA THR A 45 -1.67 42.49 -118.30
C THR A 45 -2.15 42.77 -116.88
N ASN A 46 -3.25 43.51 -116.69
CA ASN A 46 -3.82 43.78 -115.38
C ASN A 46 -4.40 42.52 -114.74
N GLU A 47 -5.16 41.72 -115.50
CA GLU A 47 -5.68 40.42 -115.04
C GLU A 47 -4.54 39.47 -114.65
N LEU A 48 -3.46 39.42 -115.45
CA LEU A 48 -2.28 38.62 -115.12
C LEU A 48 -1.57 39.14 -113.85
N GLN A 49 -1.45 40.46 -113.68
CA GLN A 49 -0.86 41.06 -112.48
C GLN A 49 -1.70 40.80 -111.23
N GLU A 50 -3.03 40.92 -111.32
CA GLU A 50 -3.94 40.59 -110.22
C GLU A 50 -3.94 39.10 -109.90
N ALA A 51 -3.97 38.24 -110.91
CA ALA A 51 -3.88 36.78 -110.71
C ALA A 51 -2.56 36.42 -110.03
N LEU A 52 -1.43 36.99 -110.47
CA LEU A 52 -0.12 36.80 -109.84
C LEU A 52 -0.08 37.35 -108.40
N ALA A 53 -0.71 38.50 -108.13
CA ALA A 53 -0.80 39.07 -106.78
C ALA A 53 -1.63 38.18 -105.84
N ARG A 54 -2.79 37.68 -106.31
CA ARG A 54 -3.64 36.73 -105.58
C ARG A 54 -2.91 35.40 -105.35
N GLU A 55 -2.20 34.89 -106.33
CA GLU A 55 -1.39 33.67 -106.21
C GLU A 55 -0.27 33.83 -105.16
N LYS A 56 0.43 34.97 -105.18
CA LYS A 56 1.42 35.31 -104.15
C LYS A 56 0.81 35.39 -102.76
N GLN A 57 -0.36 36.01 -102.63
CA GLN A 57 -1.08 36.12 -101.35
C GLN A 57 -1.57 34.76 -100.85
N LEU A 58 -2.13 33.92 -101.72
CA LEU A 58 -2.52 32.55 -101.40
C LEU A 58 -1.31 31.70 -100.99
N SER A 59 -0.19 31.82 -101.69
CA SER A 59 1.06 31.13 -101.34
C SER A 59 1.57 31.56 -99.96
N TYR A 60 1.52 32.85 -99.64
CA TYR A 60 1.86 33.37 -98.31
C TYR A 60 0.94 32.78 -97.23
N VAL A 61 -0.38 32.79 -97.45
CA VAL A 61 -1.36 32.21 -96.52
C VAL A 61 -1.12 30.70 -96.32
N ILE A 62 -0.82 29.96 -97.39
CA ILE A 62 -0.51 28.53 -97.30
C ILE A 62 0.77 28.30 -96.49
N CYS A 63 1.82 29.09 -96.70
CA CYS A 63 3.06 29.01 -95.92
C CYS A 63 2.82 29.29 -94.43
N GLU A 64 2.06 30.35 -94.10
CA GLU A 64 1.72 30.69 -92.72
C GLU A 64 0.84 29.61 -92.05
N LEU A 65 -0.14 29.05 -92.78
CA LEU A 65 -0.97 27.96 -92.26
C LEU A 65 -0.15 26.69 -92.02
N LYS A 66 0.79 26.35 -92.91
CA LYS A 66 1.73 25.23 -92.69
C LYS A 66 2.61 25.47 -91.46
N LYS A 67 3.12 26.68 -91.29
CA LYS A 67 3.91 27.07 -90.12
C LYS A 67 3.11 26.93 -88.82
N ARG A 68 1.91 27.50 -88.75
CA ARG A 68 1.00 27.37 -87.59
C ARG A 68 0.60 25.93 -87.31
N SER A 69 0.37 25.12 -88.35
CA SER A 69 0.09 23.70 -88.21
C SER A 69 1.27 22.97 -87.55
N GLY A 70 2.50 23.25 -88.00
CA GLY A 70 3.70 22.67 -87.39
C GLY A 70 3.91 23.10 -85.94
N GLU A 71 3.71 24.39 -85.62
CA GLU A 71 3.79 24.91 -84.24
C GLU A 71 2.74 24.26 -83.32
N MET A 72 1.50 24.06 -83.82
CA MET A 72 0.47 23.36 -83.06
C MET A 72 0.79 21.88 -82.84
N GLU A 73 1.42 21.22 -83.81
CA GLU A 73 1.81 19.81 -83.69
C GLU A 73 2.93 19.66 -82.64
N VAL A 74 3.94 20.53 -82.67
CA VAL A 74 4.99 20.59 -81.64
C VAL A 74 4.40 20.89 -80.25
N SER A 75 3.49 21.86 -80.16
CA SER A 75 2.81 22.19 -78.90
C SER A 75 2.04 20.98 -78.35
N ARG A 76 1.31 20.25 -79.20
CA ARG A 76 0.62 19.02 -78.81
C ARG A 76 1.58 17.91 -78.38
N GLU A 77 2.71 17.74 -79.07
CA GLU A 77 3.73 16.75 -78.70
C GLU A 77 4.31 17.06 -77.31
N THR A 78 4.65 18.32 -77.04
CA THR A 78 5.17 18.75 -75.73
C THR A 78 4.13 18.60 -74.62
N GLU A 79 2.85 18.89 -74.89
CA GLU A 79 1.76 18.69 -73.93
C GLU A 79 1.57 17.19 -73.61
N ARG A 80 1.63 16.32 -74.62
CA ARG A 80 1.61 14.86 -74.40
C ARG A 80 2.78 14.41 -73.55
N GLU A 81 3.99 14.91 -73.81
CA GLU A 81 5.18 14.55 -73.03
C GLU A 81 5.08 15.04 -71.58
N ILE A 82 4.65 16.28 -71.36
CA ILE A 82 4.41 16.83 -70.01
C ILE A 82 3.36 16.01 -69.27
N ASN A 83 2.26 15.64 -69.94
CA ASN A 83 1.20 14.83 -69.33
C ASN A 83 1.69 13.41 -69.01
N ALA A 84 2.47 12.79 -69.90
CA ALA A 84 3.07 11.49 -69.63
C ALA A 84 4.02 11.52 -68.40
N GLN A 85 4.86 12.55 -68.30
CA GLN A 85 5.73 12.76 -67.14
C GLN A 85 4.93 12.99 -65.85
N LYS A 86 3.91 13.88 -65.88
CA LYS A 86 3.03 14.13 -64.72
C LYS A 86 2.33 12.85 -64.26
N SER A 87 1.75 12.10 -65.19
CA SER A 87 1.11 10.81 -64.90
C SER A 87 2.11 9.83 -64.28
N PHE A 88 3.34 9.75 -64.79
CA PHE A 88 4.39 8.91 -64.23
C PHE A 88 4.73 9.28 -62.77
N TYR A 89 4.92 10.57 -62.47
CA TYR A 89 5.20 11.02 -61.11
C TYR A 89 4.04 10.73 -60.15
N ILE A 90 2.80 10.99 -60.57
CA ILE A 90 1.61 10.69 -59.77
C ILE A 90 1.51 9.19 -59.49
N ILE A 91 1.78 8.33 -60.48
CA ILE A 91 1.78 6.88 -60.27
C ILE A 91 2.86 6.48 -59.27
N LYS A 92 4.09 7.01 -59.42
CA LYS A 92 5.20 6.71 -58.51
C LYS A 92 4.97 7.20 -57.08
N GLU A 93 4.39 8.38 -56.92
CA GLU A 93 4.00 8.93 -55.62
C GLU A 93 2.94 8.06 -54.95
N ASN A 94 1.89 7.66 -55.70
CA ASN A 94 0.87 6.75 -55.19
C ASN A 94 1.44 5.37 -54.82
N GLU A 95 2.39 4.83 -55.60
CA GLU A 95 3.10 3.59 -55.26
C GLU A 95 3.91 3.73 -53.96
N CYS A 96 4.58 4.87 -53.75
CA CYS A 96 5.33 5.15 -52.54
C CYS A 96 4.41 5.29 -51.31
N LEU A 97 3.34 6.08 -51.43
CA LEU A 97 2.34 6.26 -50.38
C LEU A 97 1.68 4.93 -50.00
N LYS A 98 1.35 4.08 -50.99
CA LYS A 98 0.81 2.74 -50.74
C LYS A 98 1.77 1.88 -49.92
N LYS A 99 3.08 1.91 -50.23
CA LYS A 99 4.10 1.18 -49.44
C LYS A 99 4.24 1.74 -48.02
N GLN A 100 4.20 3.06 -47.86
CA GLN A 100 4.25 3.70 -46.53
C GLN A 100 3.04 3.33 -45.68
N VAL A 101 1.83 3.39 -46.24
CA VAL A 101 0.61 2.96 -45.55
C VAL A 101 0.70 1.50 -45.13
N GLN A 102 1.14 0.60 -46.02
CA GLN A 102 1.32 -0.81 -45.67
C GLN A 102 2.35 -1.05 -44.55
N LEU A 103 3.41 -0.23 -44.49
CA LEU A 103 4.41 -0.32 -43.44
C LEU A 103 3.85 0.17 -42.10
N LEU A 104 3.16 1.32 -42.08
CA LEU A 104 2.49 1.86 -40.90
C LEU A 104 1.39 0.93 -40.37
N GLU A 105 0.61 0.29 -41.26
CA GLU A 105 -0.39 -0.71 -40.89
C GLU A 105 0.24 -1.91 -40.17
N ARG A 106 1.42 -2.38 -40.63
CA ARG A 106 2.15 -3.46 -39.98
C ARG A 106 2.70 -3.05 -38.62
N GLU A 107 3.32 -1.87 -38.53
CA GLU A 107 3.85 -1.34 -37.27
C GLU A 107 2.73 -1.15 -36.23
N LEU A 108 1.57 -0.65 -36.66
CA LEU A 108 0.41 -0.48 -35.80
C LEU A 108 -0.19 -1.82 -35.38
N ALA A 109 -0.23 -2.82 -36.26
CA ALA A 109 -0.64 -4.18 -35.91
C ALA A 109 0.32 -4.83 -34.89
N ASP A 110 1.63 -4.66 -35.07
CA ASP A 110 2.63 -5.20 -34.14
C ASP A 110 2.63 -4.48 -32.80
N ALA A 111 2.44 -3.16 -32.78
CA ALA A 111 2.24 -2.39 -31.56
C ALA A 111 1.00 -2.88 -30.80
N ARG A 112 -0.14 -3.05 -31.48
CA ARG A 112 -1.37 -3.60 -30.87
C ARG A 112 -1.13 -4.99 -30.26
N ARG A 113 -0.47 -5.90 -30.98
CA ARG A 113 -0.11 -7.23 -30.46
C ARG A 113 0.83 -7.18 -29.26
N ARG A 114 1.73 -6.20 -29.17
CA ARG A 114 2.60 -6.01 -27.99
C ARG A 114 1.78 -5.50 -26.81
N TYR A 115 0.92 -4.51 -27.01
CA TYR A 115 0.03 -3.99 -25.98
C TYR A 115 -0.94 -5.05 -25.45
N GLU A 116 -1.56 -5.85 -26.33
CA GLU A 116 -2.45 -6.95 -25.93
C GLU A 116 -1.73 -8.01 -25.10
N ARG A 117 -0.48 -8.36 -25.46
CA ARG A 117 0.34 -9.28 -24.66
C ARG A 117 0.69 -8.72 -23.29
N GLU A 118 1.06 -7.44 -23.21
CA GLU A 118 1.38 -6.82 -21.92
C GLU A 118 0.13 -6.67 -21.05
N LEU A 119 -1.01 -6.34 -21.64
CA LEU A 119 -2.31 -6.32 -20.94
C LEU A 119 -2.66 -7.69 -20.38
N LEU A 120 -2.52 -8.77 -21.16
CA LEU A 120 -2.76 -10.14 -20.69
C LEU A 120 -1.78 -10.53 -19.57
N ARG A 121 -0.52 -10.13 -19.68
CA ARG A 121 0.51 -10.37 -18.64
C ARG A 121 0.14 -9.66 -17.34
N LEU A 122 -0.25 -8.39 -17.41
CA LEU A 122 -0.67 -7.59 -16.26
C LEU A 122 -1.98 -8.11 -15.66
N GLN A 123 -2.95 -8.53 -16.47
CA GLN A 123 -4.18 -9.16 -16.00
C GLN A 123 -3.91 -10.48 -15.27
N THR A 124 -3.00 -11.31 -15.80
CA THR A 124 -2.59 -12.56 -15.15
C THR A 124 -1.89 -12.28 -13.81
N ALA A 125 -0.98 -11.29 -13.78
CA ALA A 125 -0.32 -10.87 -12.55
C ALA A 125 -1.32 -10.33 -11.50
N LEU A 126 -2.31 -9.56 -11.94
CA LEU A 126 -3.37 -9.06 -11.07
C LEU A 126 -4.22 -10.20 -10.49
N ASN A 127 -4.62 -11.17 -11.32
CA ASN A 127 -5.38 -12.33 -10.84
C ASN A 127 -4.56 -13.15 -9.83
N ASN A 128 -3.28 -13.39 -10.10
CA ASN A 128 -2.39 -14.10 -9.18
C ASN A 128 -2.24 -13.37 -7.84
N THR A 129 -2.09 -12.03 -7.85
CA THR A 129 -1.98 -11.26 -6.60
C THR A 129 -3.30 -11.24 -5.82
N GLN A 130 -4.44 -11.20 -6.49
CA GLN A 130 -5.75 -11.34 -5.86
C GLN A 130 -5.96 -12.71 -5.22
N GLU A 131 -5.57 -13.79 -5.90
CA GLU A 131 -5.62 -15.15 -5.34
C GLU A 131 -4.71 -15.29 -4.12
N MET A 132 -3.47 -14.80 -4.21
CA MET A 132 -2.54 -14.77 -3.06
C MET A 132 -3.14 -14.02 -1.87
N LEU A 133 -3.72 -12.83 -2.09
CA LEU A 133 -4.37 -12.05 -1.05
C LEU A 133 -5.54 -12.81 -0.39
N VAL A 134 -6.34 -13.54 -1.17
CA VAL A 134 -7.43 -14.37 -0.65
C VAL A 134 -6.87 -15.51 0.20
N THR A 135 -5.83 -16.20 -0.25
CA THR A 135 -5.17 -17.27 0.52
C THR A 135 -4.55 -16.75 1.82
N ASP A 136 -3.87 -15.61 1.79
CA ASP A 136 -3.28 -14.98 2.97
C ASP A 136 -4.35 -14.55 3.98
N ARG A 137 -5.49 -14.01 3.50
CA ARG A 137 -6.64 -13.69 4.37
C ARG A 137 -7.23 -14.93 5.02
N GLN A 138 -7.33 -16.05 4.30
CA GLN A 138 -7.80 -17.32 4.86
C GLN A 138 -6.83 -17.88 5.91
N ILE A 139 -5.53 -17.85 5.63
CA ILE A 139 -4.48 -18.26 6.57
C ILE A 139 -4.50 -17.37 7.82
N SER A 140 -4.62 -16.05 7.64
CA SER A 140 -4.69 -15.10 8.75
C SER A 140 -5.92 -15.36 9.63
N LYS A 141 -7.10 -15.56 9.04
CA LYS A 141 -8.32 -15.92 9.79
C LYS A 141 -8.17 -17.25 10.54
N LYS A 142 -7.53 -18.25 9.94
CA LYS A 142 -7.25 -19.53 10.61
C LYS A 142 -6.33 -19.33 11.81
N ARG A 143 -5.24 -18.58 11.66
CA ARG A 143 -4.31 -18.24 12.75
C ARG A 143 -4.98 -17.43 13.86
N GLU A 144 -5.87 -16.51 13.50
CA GLU A 144 -6.67 -15.75 14.45
C GLU A 144 -7.59 -16.65 15.26
N GLY A 145 -8.32 -17.57 14.60
CA GLY A 145 -9.13 -18.59 15.28
C GLY A 145 -8.31 -19.50 16.21
N GLU A 146 -7.15 -19.98 15.77
CA GLU A 146 -6.24 -20.79 16.61
C GLU A 146 -5.75 -20.03 17.85
N ARG A 147 -5.47 -18.73 17.71
CA ARG A 147 -5.10 -17.84 18.83
C ARG A 147 -6.27 -17.61 19.77
N GLU A 148 -7.46 -17.35 19.22
CA GLU A 148 -8.68 -17.16 20.01
C GLU A 148 -9.01 -18.41 20.83
N GLU A 149 -8.93 -19.60 20.23
CA GLU A 149 -9.09 -20.88 20.94
C GLU A 149 -8.03 -21.06 22.03
N ALA A 150 -6.77 -20.71 21.77
CA ALA A 150 -5.71 -20.79 22.76
C ALA A 150 -5.98 -19.85 23.95
N VAL A 151 -6.45 -18.63 23.68
CA VAL A 151 -6.88 -17.68 24.72
C VAL A 151 -8.07 -18.22 25.51
N GLN A 152 -9.09 -18.79 24.85
CA GLN A 152 -10.23 -19.40 25.54
C GLN A 152 -9.83 -20.59 26.42
N ARG A 153 -8.88 -21.44 25.97
CA ARG A 153 -8.30 -22.52 26.78
C ARG A 153 -7.57 -21.97 28.00
N LEU A 154 -6.74 -20.93 27.83
CA LEU A 154 -6.04 -20.27 28.94
C LEU A 154 -7.01 -19.66 29.95
N VAL A 155 -8.05 -18.97 29.49
CA VAL A 155 -9.08 -18.38 30.35
C VAL A 155 -9.83 -19.47 31.14
N THR A 156 -10.18 -20.57 30.48
CA THR A 156 -10.84 -21.71 31.14
C THR A 156 -9.94 -22.33 32.21
N ASN A 157 -8.66 -22.56 31.89
CA ASN A 157 -7.68 -23.11 32.84
C ASN A 157 -7.44 -22.16 34.02
N LEU A 158 -7.36 -20.85 33.78
CA LEU A 158 -7.24 -19.84 34.85
C LEU A 158 -8.44 -19.85 35.78
N ARG A 159 -9.66 -20.01 35.25
CA ARG A 159 -10.87 -20.14 36.08
C ARG A 159 -10.87 -21.42 36.92
N LEU A 160 -10.42 -22.54 36.35
CA LEU A 160 -10.28 -23.80 37.09
C LEU A 160 -9.25 -23.65 38.22
N MET A 161 -8.07 -23.09 37.94
CA MET A 161 -7.05 -22.83 38.96
C MET A 161 -7.54 -21.88 40.04
N GLN A 162 -8.32 -20.84 39.69
CA GLN A 162 -8.94 -19.95 40.69
C GLN A 162 -9.92 -20.72 41.59
N ALA A 163 -10.74 -21.60 41.02
CA ALA A 163 -11.67 -22.43 41.81
C ALA A 163 -10.91 -23.41 42.72
N GLU A 164 -9.82 -24.02 42.25
CA GLU A 164 -8.94 -24.87 43.05
C GLU A 164 -8.26 -24.09 44.18
N ILE A 165 -7.76 -22.89 43.92
CA ILE A 165 -7.17 -22.03 44.97
C ILE A 165 -8.21 -21.72 46.05
N VAL A 166 -9.43 -21.33 45.67
CA VAL A 166 -10.52 -21.08 46.63
C VAL A 166 -10.85 -22.35 47.43
N HIS A 167 -10.84 -23.51 46.78
CA HIS A 167 -11.03 -24.80 47.46
C HIS A 167 -9.91 -25.05 48.49
N TYR A 168 -8.65 -24.93 48.10
CA TYR A 168 -7.51 -25.12 49.01
C TYR A 168 -7.46 -24.07 50.13
N GLU A 169 -7.86 -22.83 49.88
CA GLU A 169 -8.03 -21.81 50.93
C GLU A 169 -9.07 -22.25 51.97
N SER A 170 -10.18 -22.83 51.53
CA SER A 170 -11.21 -23.36 52.42
C SER A 170 -10.72 -24.58 53.22
N GLU A 171 -9.96 -25.48 52.58
CA GLU A 171 -9.37 -26.63 53.24
C GLU A 171 -8.29 -26.21 54.25
N ASN A 172 -7.47 -25.23 53.92
CA ASN A 172 -6.46 -24.68 54.82
C ASN A 172 -7.10 -24.04 56.06
N LYS A 173 -8.19 -23.28 55.91
CA LYS A 173 -8.96 -22.75 57.05
C LYS A 173 -9.52 -23.87 57.92
N ARG A 174 -10.05 -24.93 57.31
CA ARG A 174 -10.54 -26.12 58.05
C ARG A 174 -9.41 -26.81 58.79
N LEU A 175 -8.26 -27.00 58.14
CA LEU A 175 -7.08 -27.61 58.74
C LEU A 175 -6.56 -26.77 59.91
N GLU A 176 -6.49 -25.44 59.77
CA GLU A 176 -6.11 -24.52 60.83
C GLU A 176 -7.05 -24.63 62.04
N ALA A 177 -8.36 -24.66 61.81
CA ALA A 177 -9.34 -24.89 62.87
C ALA A 177 -9.16 -26.25 63.56
N THR A 178 -8.89 -27.32 62.82
CA THR A 178 -8.62 -28.64 63.42
C THR A 178 -7.30 -28.69 64.19
N LYS A 179 -6.26 -27.98 63.72
CA LYS A 179 -4.99 -27.86 64.44
C LYS A 179 -5.18 -27.11 65.75
N GLN A 180 -5.97 -26.04 65.75
CA GLN A 180 -6.30 -25.28 66.95
C GLN A 180 -7.08 -26.15 67.94
N ALA A 181 -8.12 -26.87 67.49
CA ALA A 181 -8.89 -27.78 68.34
C ALA A 181 -8.03 -28.91 68.92
N LEU A 182 -7.09 -29.46 68.13
CA LEU A 182 -6.13 -30.47 68.61
C LEU A 182 -5.18 -29.88 69.66
N SER A 183 -4.71 -28.65 69.47
CA SER A 183 -3.88 -27.90 70.43
C SER A 183 -4.63 -27.71 71.76
N GLU A 184 -5.88 -27.26 71.70
CA GLU A 184 -6.74 -27.06 72.87
C GLU A 184 -6.99 -28.39 73.60
N SER A 185 -7.32 -29.46 72.87
CA SER A 185 -7.51 -30.80 73.44
C SER A 185 -6.23 -31.37 74.06
N LYS A 186 -5.05 -31.13 73.48
CA LYS A 186 -3.77 -31.51 74.09
C LYS A 186 -3.53 -30.76 75.39
N ALA A 187 -3.75 -29.45 75.42
CA ALA A 187 -3.62 -28.63 76.63
C ALA A 187 -4.59 -29.08 77.74
N GLU A 188 -5.83 -29.44 77.36
CA GLU A 188 -6.82 -30.01 78.29
C GLU A 188 -6.35 -31.37 78.83
N CYS A 189 -5.87 -32.27 77.98
CA CYS A 189 -5.32 -33.56 78.41
C CYS A 189 -4.11 -33.41 79.34
N GLU A 190 -3.23 -32.44 79.07
CA GLU A 190 -2.09 -32.12 79.94
C GLU A 190 -2.55 -31.58 81.29
N SER A 191 -3.54 -30.68 81.31
CA SER A 191 -4.14 -30.17 82.55
C SER A 191 -4.79 -31.29 83.37
N VAL A 192 -5.59 -32.15 82.73
CA VAL A 192 -6.23 -33.30 83.39
C VAL A 192 -5.19 -34.28 83.90
N ARG A 193 -4.11 -34.55 83.14
CA ARG A 193 -3.01 -35.42 83.60
C ARG A 193 -2.30 -34.82 84.81
N ALA A 194 -2.06 -33.51 84.83
CA ALA A 194 -1.47 -32.82 85.97
C ALA A 194 -2.41 -32.88 87.20
N GLU A 195 -3.71 -32.68 87.01
CA GLU A 195 -4.71 -32.85 88.08
C GLU A 195 -4.78 -34.28 88.61
N CYS A 196 -4.81 -35.30 87.74
CA CYS A 196 -4.77 -36.69 88.16
C CYS A 196 -3.48 -37.04 88.92
N SER A 197 -2.34 -36.49 88.51
CA SER A 197 -1.06 -36.68 89.20
C SER A 197 -1.10 -36.04 90.59
N LEU A 198 -1.63 -34.83 90.70
CA LEU A 198 -1.84 -34.14 91.98
C LEU A 198 -2.80 -34.92 92.89
N TRP A 199 -3.95 -35.38 92.38
CA TRP A 199 -4.89 -36.18 93.15
C TRP A 199 -4.25 -37.49 93.64
N LYS A 200 -3.41 -38.12 92.81
CA LYS A 200 -2.65 -39.30 93.21
C LYS A 200 -1.69 -38.98 94.36
N GLU A 201 -0.97 -37.86 94.29
CA GLU A 201 -0.09 -37.39 95.38
C GLU A 201 -0.89 -37.07 96.66
N ILE A 202 -2.01 -36.36 96.54
CA ILE A 202 -2.90 -36.06 97.68
C ILE A 202 -3.41 -37.35 98.31
N CYS A 203 -3.88 -38.32 97.53
CA CYS A 203 -4.35 -39.60 98.06
C CYS A 203 -3.20 -40.39 98.71
N GLN A 204 -1.99 -40.36 98.15
CA GLN A 204 -0.80 -40.97 98.77
C GLN A 204 -0.42 -40.28 100.08
N HIS A 205 -0.45 -38.95 100.13
CA HIS A 205 -0.22 -38.19 101.34
C HIS A 205 -1.33 -38.42 102.37
N GLN A 206 -2.60 -38.48 101.99
CA GLN A 206 -3.71 -38.82 102.88
C GLN A 206 -3.57 -40.23 103.43
N GLN A 207 -3.17 -41.21 102.61
CA GLN A 207 -2.87 -42.57 103.09
C GLN A 207 -1.69 -42.57 104.06
N TRP A 208 -0.64 -41.80 103.77
CA TRP A 208 0.51 -41.64 104.66
C TRP A 208 0.13 -40.93 105.96
N PHE A 209 -0.66 -39.85 105.90
CA PHE A 209 -1.19 -39.14 107.07
C PHE A 209 -2.12 -40.04 107.87
N LEU A 210 -3.00 -40.82 107.25
CA LEU A 210 -3.85 -41.79 107.97
C LEU A 210 -3.03 -42.90 108.61
N LEU A 211 -1.93 -43.34 107.96
CA LEU A 211 -1.01 -44.31 108.54
C LEU A 211 -0.23 -43.70 109.71
N ASN A 212 0.30 -42.48 109.55
CA ASN A 212 0.99 -41.75 110.60
C ASN A 212 0.06 -41.34 111.73
N GLU A 213 -1.12 -40.79 111.47
CA GLU A 213 -2.14 -40.50 112.47
C GLU A 213 -2.59 -41.77 113.14
N ARG A 214 -2.67 -42.92 112.45
CA ARG A 214 -2.92 -44.20 113.11
C ARG A 214 -1.75 -44.61 113.98
N GLU A 215 -0.51 -44.42 113.54
CA GLU A 215 0.69 -44.71 114.34
C GLU A 215 0.79 -43.77 115.55
N GLU A 216 0.64 -42.46 115.35
CA GLU A 216 0.54 -41.41 116.36
C GLU A 216 -0.67 -41.59 117.25
N PHE A 217 -1.82 -42.07 116.77
CA PHE A 217 -2.99 -42.38 117.59
C PHE A 217 -2.77 -43.67 118.38
N VAL A 218 -2.09 -44.66 117.81
CA VAL A 218 -1.66 -45.86 118.55
C VAL A 218 -0.61 -45.49 119.59
N ASP A 219 0.33 -44.62 119.26
CA ASP A 219 1.36 -44.15 120.18
C ASP A 219 0.80 -43.14 121.17
N ALA A 220 -0.16 -42.30 120.82
CA ALA A 220 -0.90 -41.43 121.72
C ALA A 220 -1.91 -42.22 122.53
N LEU A 221 -2.46 -43.34 122.07
CA LEU A 221 -3.21 -44.27 122.91
C LEU A 221 -2.28 -45.02 123.84
N ARG A 222 -1.06 -45.38 123.43
CA ARG A 222 -0.06 -45.97 124.33
C ARG A 222 0.42 -44.95 125.35
N VAL A 223 0.72 -43.74 124.91
CA VAL A 223 1.14 -42.61 125.73
C VAL A 223 -0.02 -42.20 126.60
N HIS A 224 -1.26 -42.08 126.13
CA HIS A 224 -2.46 -41.86 126.94
C HIS A 224 -2.75 -43.06 127.82
N GLU A 225 -2.54 -44.32 127.46
CA GLU A 225 -2.64 -45.42 128.42
C GLU A 225 -1.56 -45.28 129.50
N LEU A 226 -0.36 -44.79 129.14
CA LEU A 226 0.73 -44.49 130.08
C LEU A 226 0.46 -43.23 130.90
N GLU A 227 -0.15 -42.23 130.28
CA GLU A 227 -0.35 -40.87 130.74
C GLU A 227 -1.64 -40.83 131.50
N GLU A 228 -2.75 -41.41 131.08
CA GLU A 228 -3.91 -41.72 131.90
C GLU A 228 -3.49 -42.59 133.08
N LYS A 229 -2.59 -43.60 132.93
CA LYS A 229 -1.93 -44.23 134.09
C LYS A 229 -1.19 -43.22 134.99
N GLN A 230 -0.70 -42.09 134.45
CA GLN A 230 0.00 -41.01 135.16
C GLN A 230 -0.85 -39.72 135.41
N LEU A 231 -2.09 -39.58 134.91
CA LEU A 231 -2.96 -38.38 134.84
C LEU A 231 -4.33 -38.70 135.46
N TRP A 232 -4.63 -39.99 135.68
CA TRP A 232 -5.22 -40.42 136.95
C TRP A 232 -4.42 -39.88 138.15
N GLU A 233 -3.17 -39.43 137.95
CA GLU A 233 -2.44 -38.50 138.80
C GLU A 233 -2.30 -37.07 138.18
N GLY A 234 -3.41 -36.41 137.84
CA GLY A 234 -3.47 -34.93 137.88
C GLY A 234 -3.69 -34.13 136.59
N THR A 235 -4.96 -33.73 136.40
CA THR A 235 -5.45 -32.40 136.00
C THR A 235 -5.11 -31.81 134.62
N THR A 236 -6.17 -31.70 133.81
CA THR A 236 -6.21 -31.25 132.41
C THR A 236 -6.98 -29.93 132.23
N CYS A 237 -6.36 -28.92 131.61
CA CYS A 237 -7.08 -27.86 130.86
C CYS A 237 -6.18 -27.03 129.90
N ALA A 238 -4.86 -26.97 130.11
CA ALA A 238 -3.97 -26.12 129.30
C ALA A 238 -3.62 -26.68 127.90
N ALA A 239 -3.58 -28.00 127.72
CA ALA A 239 -3.08 -28.65 126.49
C ALA A 239 -3.96 -28.43 125.25
N ALA A 240 -5.28 -28.33 125.42
CA ALA A 240 -6.22 -28.21 124.29
C ALA A 240 -6.07 -26.89 123.50
N LYS A 241 -5.65 -25.79 124.15
CA LYS A 241 -5.49 -24.49 123.48
C LYS A 241 -4.24 -24.42 122.60
N VAL A 242 -3.16 -25.09 122.97
CA VAL A 242 -1.91 -25.09 122.20
C VAL A 242 -2.07 -25.87 120.90
N MET A 243 -2.71 -27.04 120.95
CA MET A 243 -2.96 -27.85 119.75
C MET A 243 -3.86 -27.15 118.74
N ALA A 244 -4.93 -26.47 119.20
CA ALA A 244 -5.82 -25.72 118.31
C ALA A 244 -5.09 -24.58 117.56
N GLY A 245 -4.16 -23.89 118.22
CA GLY A 245 -3.34 -22.84 117.59
C GLY A 245 -2.38 -23.39 116.53
N TYR A 246 -1.74 -24.52 116.80
CA TYR A 246 -0.79 -25.14 115.88
C TYR A 246 -1.49 -25.66 114.61
N ALA A 247 -2.61 -26.38 114.78
CA ALA A 247 -3.42 -26.88 113.68
C ALA A 247 -3.86 -25.75 112.75
N LYS A 248 -4.33 -24.62 113.31
CA LYS A 248 -4.73 -23.44 112.54
C LYS A 248 -3.56 -22.84 111.73
N SER A 249 -2.36 -22.76 112.32
CA SER A 249 -1.19 -22.23 111.61
C SER A 249 -0.75 -23.12 110.44
N VAL A 250 -0.91 -24.43 110.57
CA VAL A 250 -0.58 -25.40 109.51
C VAL A 250 -1.60 -25.30 108.37
N THR A 251 -2.90 -25.22 108.68
CA THR A 251 -3.93 -25.06 107.66
C THR A 251 -3.78 -23.76 106.88
N GLU A 252 -3.50 -22.64 107.56
CA GLU A 252 -3.28 -21.33 106.90
C GLU A 252 -2.04 -21.37 105.99
N ARG A 253 -0.96 -22.06 106.40
CA ARG A 253 0.25 -22.20 105.56
C ARG A 253 -0.04 -23.06 104.32
N MET A 254 -0.76 -24.16 104.49
CA MET A 254 -1.12 -25.06 103.39
C MET A 254 -2.04 -24.38 102.38
N GLU A 255 -3.02 -23.60 102.84
CA GLU A 255 -3.85 -22.76 101.96
C GLU A 255 -3.01 -21.75 101.18
N SER A 256 -2.01 -21.13 101.82
CA SER A 256 -1.12 -20.17 101.16
C SER A 256 -0.22 -20.81 100.10
N GLU A 257 0.28 -22.02 100.33
CA GLU A 257 1.10 -22.76 99.36
C GLU A 257 0.28 -23.22 98.16
N VAL A 258 -0.97 -23.65 98.37
CA VAL A 258 -1.90 -24.02 97.29
C VAL A 258 -2.20 -22.81 96.40
N ASP A 259 -2.43 -21.62 96.98
CA ASP A 259 -2.67 -20.39 96.21
C ASP A 259 -1.44 -19.96 95.40
N ILE A 260 -0.23 -20.08 95.98
CA ILE A 260 1.03 -19.82 95.27
C ILE A 260 1.22 -20.80 94.10
N CYS A 261 0.98 -22.09 94.32
CA CYS A 261 1.08 -23.11 93.27
C CYS A 261 0.08 -22.84 92.15
N PHE A 262 -1.16 -22.45 92.47
CA PHE A 262 -2.16 -22.08 91.49
C PHE A 262 -1.74 -20.85 90.66
N LYS A 263 -1.21 -19.81 91.31
CA LYS A 263 -0.68 -18.62 90.62
C LYS A 263 0.49 -18.95 89.69
N LEU A 264 1.42 -19.80 90.13
CA LEU A 264 2.54 -20.25 89.28
C LEU A 264 2.03 -21.05 88.07
N LYS A 265 1.07 -21.97 88.26
CA LYS A 265 0.43 -22.73 87.16
C LYS A 265 -0.19 -21.78 86.13
N MET A 266 -0.93 -20.77 86.58
CA MET A 266 -1.57 -19.80 85.69
C MET A 266 -0.55 -18.94 84.91
N LEU A 267 0.56 -18.55 85.55
CA LEU A 267 1.64 -17.82 84.88
C LEU A 267 2.36 -18.67 83.83
N MET A 268 2.68 -19.93 84.14
CA MET A 268 3.30 -20.85 83.18
C MET A 268 2.39 -21.09 81.97
N LEU A 269 1.09 -21.31 82.18
CA LEU A 269 0.15 -21.54 81.09
C LEU A 269 0.01 -20.31 80.18
N LYS A 270 0.04 -19.10 80.77
CA LYS A 270 0.02 -17.84 80.00
C LYS A 270 1.30 -17.67 79.16
N ASP A 271 2.45 -18.07 79.68
CA ASP A 271 3.74 -18.00 78.99
C ASP A 271 3.86 -19.02 77.84
N VAL A 272 3.34 -20.24 78.03
CA VAL A 272 3.24 -21.24 76.95
C VAL A 272 2.31 -20.75 75.83
N VAL A 273 1.17 -20.15 76.17
CA VAL A 273 0.24 -19.61 75.16
C VAL A 273 0.84 -18.41 74.42
N SER A 274 1.60 -17.54 75.08
CA SER A 274 2.25 -16.40 74.41
C SER A 274 3.36 -16.84 73.47
N THR A 275 4.18 -17.82 73.88
CA THR A 275 5.26 -18.39 73.05
C THR A 275 4.70 -19.11 71.83
N MET A 276 3.67 -19.96 71.99
CA MET A 276 3.00 -20.62 70.86
C MET A 276 2.41 -19.63 69.84
N LYS A 277 1.78 -18.55 70.31
CA LYS A 277 1.26 -17.49 69.42
C LYS A 277 2.37 -16.75 68.69
N ALA A 278 3.50 -16.51 69.34
CA ALA A 278 4.65 -15.87 68.72
C ALA A 278 5.26 -16.77 67.61
N GLU A 279 5.40 -18.07 67.87
CA GLU A 279 5.88 -19.05 66.88
C GLU A 279 4.94 -19.16 65.68
N GLN A 280 3.63 -19.27 65.90
CA GLN A 280 2.63 -19.28 64.82
C GLN A 280 2.69 -18.03 63.95
N LEU A 281 2.82 -16.85 64.56
CA LEU A 281 2.98 -15.58 63.83
C LEU A 281 4.29 -15.54 63.04
N GLU A 282 5.37 -16.11 63.57
CA GLU A 282 6.66 -16.20 62.87
C GLU A 282 6.56 -17.13 61.65
N GLU A 283 5.90 -18.28 61.78
CA GLU A 283 5.65 -19.20 60.67
C GLU A 283 4.77 -18.56 59.57
N GLN A 284 3.68 -17.90 59.94
CA GLN A 284 2.84 -17.17 59.00
C GLN A 284 3.61 -16.07 58.27
N ARG A 285 4.49 -15.35 58.98
CA ARG A 285 5.36 -14.33 58.36
C ARG A 285 6.38 -14.94 57.40
N LYS A 286 6.92 -16.12 57.69
CA LYS A 286 7.83 -16.84 56.78
C LYS A 286 7.11 -17.26 55.50
N LEU A 287 5.92 -17.86 55.61
CA LEU A 287 5.09 -18.22 54.45
C LEU A 287 4.73 -16.99 53.60
N ALA A 288 4.25 -15.91 54.22
CA ALA A 288 3.93 -14.67 53.51
C ALA A 288 5.17 -14.05 52.83
N ALA A 289 6.36 -14.16 53.44
CA ALA A 289 7.60 -13.69 52.84
C ALA A 289 8.03 -14.55 51.63
N GLU A 290 7.83 -15.86 51.68
CA GLU A 290 8.07 -16.78 50.56
C GLU A 290 7.10 -16.49 49.39
N GLU A 291 5.80 -16.34 49.66
CA GLU A 291 4.81 -15.95 48.66
C GLU A 291 5.14 -14.59 48.01
N LEU A 292 5.54 -13.59 48.81
CA LEU A 292 5.97 -12.30 48.29
C LEU A 292 7.23 -12.41 47.42
N LYS A 293 8.15 -13.31 47.74
CA LYS A 293 9.34 -13.56 46.92
C LYS A 293 8.95 -14.17 45.58
N GLU A 294 8.09 -15.18 45.56
CA GLU A 294 7.58 -15.77 44.31
C GLU A 294 6.83 -14.76 43.44
N LEU A 295 5.99 -13.92 44.06
CA LEU A 295 5.26 -12.87 43.33
C LEU A 295 6.21 -11.82 42.75
N ARG A 296 7.30 -11.47 43.45
CA ARG A 296 8.35 -10.59 42.92
C ARG A 296 9.07 -11.23 41.73
N GLU A 297 9.40 -12.52 41.80
CA GLU A 297 10.03 -13.25 40.70
C GLU A 297 9.10 -13.33 39.48
N LYS A 298 7.82 -13.65 39.68
CA LYS A 298 6.78 -13.62 38.61
C LYS A 298 6.64 -12.23 37.99
N ARG A 299 6.63 -11.17 38.80
CA ARG A 299 6.61 -9.77 38.32
C ARG A 299 7.84 -9.44 37.49
N MET A 300 9.04 -9.82 37.94
CA MET A 300 10.28 -9.59 37.20
C MET A 300 10.31 -10.35 35.87
N ALA A 301 9.78 -11.58 35.84
CA ALA A 301 9.64 -12.36 34.60
C ALA A 301 8.65 -11.71 33.63
N LEU A 302 7.52 -11.22 34.12
CA LEU A 302 6.55 -10.47 33.31
C LEU A 302 7.16 -9.17 32.75
N MET A 303 7.90 -8.41 33.56
CA MET A 303 8.59 -7.20 33.08
C MET A 303 9.56 -7.52 31.94
N LYS A 304 10.37 -8.57 32.06
CA LYS A 304 11.27 -9.02 30.97
C LYS A 304 10.52 -9.41 29.70
N LEU A 305 9.34 -10.05 29.82
CA LEU A 305 8.51 -10.38 28.67
C LEU A 305 7.95 -9.11 28.00
N PHE A 306 7.52 -8.13 28.78
CA PHE A 306 7.07 -6.83 28.25
C PHE A 306 8.21 -6.09 27.55
N ASP A 307 9.41 -6.03 28.15
CA ASP A 307 10.58 -5.37 27.55
C ASP A 307 10.96 -6.05 26.22
N ASN A 308 10.97 -7.38 26.17
CA ASN A 308 11.24 -8.13 24.94
C ASN A 308 10.18 -7.89 23.87
N TYR A 309 8.90 -7.86 24.26
CA TYR A 309 7.80 -7.61 23.32
C TYR A 309 7.84 -6.18 22.77
N GLN A 310 8.16 -5.20 23.61
CA GLN A 310 8.36 -3.82 23.18
C GLN A 310 9.53 -3.70 22.19
N LEU A 311 10.66 -4.35 22.48
CA LEU A 311 11.82 -4.39 21.58
C LEU A 311 11.45 -4.99 20.21
N GLN A 312 10.68 -6.08 20.20
CA GLN A 312 10.19 -6.70 18.95
C GLN A 312 9.27 -5.76 18.16
N ILE A 313 8.39 -5.02 18.83
CA ILE A 313 7.53 -4.03 18.18
C ILE A 313 8.38 -2.92 17.54
N GLU A 314 9.36 -2.39 18.27
CA GLU A 314 10.25 -1.33 17.77
C GLU A 314 11.09 -1.81 16.57
N GLN A 315 11.59 -3.05 16.60
CA GLN A 315 12.29 -3.67 15.47
C GLN A 315 11.39 -3.82 14.25
N ASN A 316 10.19 -4.40 14.42
CA ASN A 316 9.22 -4.54 13.34
C ASN A 316 8.81 -3.19 12.74
N GLN A 317 8.65 -2.15 13.56
CA GLN A 317 8.34 -0.81 13.08
C GLN A 317 9.50 -0.22 12.25
N ARG A 318 10.76 -0.38 12.68
CA ARG A 318 11.93 0.05 11.92
C ARG A 318 12.02 -0.67 10.58
N GLU A 319 11.92 -2.00 10.56
CA GLU A 319 11.96 -2.81 9.34
C GLU A 319 10.84 -2.43 8.36
N ASN A 320 9.63 -2.17 8.87
CA ASN A 320 8.52 -1.71 8.05
C ASN A 320 8.77 -0.31 7.46
N CYS A 321 9.29 0.62 8.26
CA CYS A 321 9.64 1.96 7.78
C CYS A 321 10.75 1.92 6.72
N GLU A 322 11.78 1.09 6.91
CA GLU A 322 12.85 0.88 5.95
C GLU A 322 12.32 0.27 4.65
N SER A 323 11.44 -0.74 4.75
CA SER A 323 10.79 -1.37 3.59
C SER A 323 9.92 -0.39 2.81
N LEU A 324 9.16 0.47 3.49
CA LEU A 324 8.35 1.52 2.86
C LEU A 324 9.21 2.60 2.20
N ALA A 325 10.32 3.00 2.83
CA ALA A 325 11.26 3.95 2.25
C ALA A 325 11.92 3.39 0.99
N LEU A 326 12.28 2.10 1.01
CA LEU A 326 12.88 1.41 -0.13
C LEU A 326 11.87 1.26 -1.27
N LEU A 327 10.62 0.89 -0.98
CA LEU A 327 9.54 0.85 -1.97
C LEU A 327 9.34 2.22 -2.62
N LYS A 328 9.25 3.29 -1.82
CA LYS A 328 9.12 4.65 -2.33
C LYS A 328 10.30 5.04 -3.23
N SER A 329 11.52 4.68 -2.86
CA SER A 329 12.70 4.97 -3.69
C SER A 329 12.66 4.24 -5.05
N VAL A 330 12.12 3.02 -5.08
CA VAL A 330 11.92 2.26 -6.32
C VAL A 330 10.81 2.87 -7.17
N ASP A 331 9.70 3.30 -6.55
CA ASP A 331 8.61 3.98 -7.25
C ASP A 331 9.06 5.31 -7.85
N ASP A 332 9.81 6.12 -7.10
CA ASP A 332 10.40 7.39 -7.55
C ASP A 332 11.38 7.17 -8.72
N ALA A 333 12.24 6.14 -8.63
CA ALA A 333 13.16 5.78 -9.72
C ALA A 333 12.41 5.28 -10.97
N THR A 334 11.35 4.51 -10.79
CA THR A 334 10.50 4.01 -11.87
C THR A 334 9.78 5.17 -12.57
N MET A 335 9.23 6.11 -11.79
CA MET A 335 8.59 7.31 -12.31
C MET A 335 9.57 8.20 -13.07
N ALA A 336 10.78 8.41 -12.54
CA ALA A 336 11.84 9.15 -13.24
C ALA A 336 12.24 8.49 -14.56
N TYR A 337 12.34 7.15 -14.59
CA TYR A 337 12.61 6.40 -15.82
C TYR A 337 11.49 6.57 -16.86
N VAL A 338 10.23 6.45 -16.44
CA VAL A 338 9.05 6.63 -17.32
C VAL A 338 8.98 8.05 -17.87
N LEU A 339 9.23 9.06 -17.04
CA LEU A 339 9.28 10.46 -17.47
C LEU A 339 10.39 10.69 -18.49
N LYS A 340 11.61 10.19 -18.22
CA LYS A 340 12.73 10.29 -19.17
C LYS A 340 12.43 9.60 -20.50
N GLN A 341 11.81 8.42 -20.48
CA GLN A 341 11.39 7.73 -21.69
C GLN A 341 10.36 8.56 -22.46
N ARG A 342 9.43 9.20 -21.76
CA ARG A 342 8.42 10.05 -22.37
C ARG A 342 9.02 11.32 -22.98
N ASP A 343 9.98 11.94 -22.29
CA ASP A 343 10.71 13.10 -22.80
C ASP A 343 11.47 12.72 -24.08
N GLN A 344 12.12 11.56 -24.10
CA GLN A 344 12.79 11.07 -25.32
C GLN A 344 11.80 10.86 -26.48
N GLU A 345 10.64 10.25 -26.23
CA GLU A 345 9.59 10.11 -27.26
C GLU A 345 9.10 11.46 -27.80
N VAL A 346 8.99 12.47 -26.93
CA VAL A 346 8.61 13.84 -27.31
C VAL A 346 9.70 14.49 -28.14
N VAL A 347 10.98 14.34 -27.75
CA VAL A 347 12.13 14.82 -28.52
C VAL A 347 12.18 14.17 -29.89
N ASP A 348 12.04 12.84 -29.98
CA ASP A 348 12.03 12.11 -31.26
C ASP A 348 10.91 12.60 -32.17
N LYS A 349 9.71 12.86 -31.63
CA LYS A 349 8.62 13.48 -32.38
C LYS A 349 8.99 14.89 -32.83
N ILE A 350 9.48 15.76 -31.97
CA ILE A 350 9.87 17.13 -32.35
C ILE A 350 10.92 17.10 -33.47
N CYS A 351 11.92 16.21 -33.38
CA CYS A 351 12.92 16.00 -34.42
C CYS A 351 12.30 15.55 -35.74
N LEU A 352 11.34 14.62 -35.71
CA LEU A 352 10.60 14.16 -36.89
C LEU A 352 9.81 15.32 -37.54
N TRP A 353 9.09 16.10 -36.73
CA TRP A 353 8.31 17.25 -37.19
C TRP A 353 9.21 18.35 -37.77
N LYS A 354 10.35 18.63 -37.14
CA LYS A 354 11.38 19.54 -37.66
C LYS A 354 11.92 19.05 -39.01
N GLY A 355 12.22 17.76 -39.14
CA GLY A 355 12.65 17.15 -40.39
C GLY A 355 11.60 17.30 -41.50
N ALA A 356 10.33 16.99 -41.20
CA ALA A 356 9.22 17.14 -42.13
C ALA A 356 9.00 18.61 -42.54
N TYR A 357 9.12 19.55 -41.59
CA TYR A 357 9.03 20.98 -41.86
C TYR A 357 10.13 21.46 -42.80
N LEU A 358 11.39 21.07 -42.55
CA LEU A 358 12.52 21.43 -43.41
C LEU A 358 12.38 20.85 -44.82
N GLU A 359 11.84 19.64 -44.95
CA GLU A 359 11.57 19.04 -46.26
C GLU A 359 10.41 19.76 -46.98
N GLY A 360 9.37 20.16 -46.24
CA GLY A 360 8.30 21.04 -46.73
C GLY A 360 8.80 22.39 -47.22
N ASP A 361 9.73 23.02 -46.49
CA ASP A 361 10.37 24.27 -46.91
C ASP A 361 11.18 24.09 -48.20
N LYS A 362 11.95 23.01 -48.34
CA LYS A 362 12.67 22.70 -49.60
C LYS A 362 11.72 22.54 -50.78
N LEU A 363 10.62 21.80 -50.60
CA LEU A 363 9.57 21.61 -51.60
C LEU A 363 8.94 22.94 -52.01
N LEU A 364 8.61 23.80 -51.05
CA LEU A 364 8.06 25.12 -51.29
C LEU A 364 9.05 26.02 -52.06
N ARG A 365 10.33 26.04 -51.66
CA ARG A 365 11.40 26.75 -52.39
C ARG A 365 11.57 26.23 -53.83
N ALA A 366 11.48 24.92 -54.04
CA ALA A 366 11.57 24.32 -55.36
C ALA A 366 10.37 24.72 -56.25
N LEU A 367 9.16 24.73 -55.70
CA LEU A 367 7.97 25.23 -56.39
C LEU A 367 8.13 26.71 -56.77
N LEU A 368 8.55 27.57 -55.83
CA LEU A 368 8.77 29.00 -56.09
C LEU A 368 9.80 29.23 -57.20
N LYS A 369 10.93 28.51 -57.20
CA LYS A 369 11.92 28.55 -58.29
C LYS A 369 11.33 28.12 -59.64
N ARG A 370 10.44 27.11 -59.65
CA ARG A 370 9.78 26.64 -60.87
C ARG A 370 8.72 27.63 -61.40
N TYR A 371 8.12 28.43 -60.54
CA TYR A 371 7.18 29.49 -60.92
C TYR A 371 7.87 30.78 -61.39
N GLN A 372 9.13 31.00 -61.00
CA GLN A 372 9.95 32.15 -61.40
C GLN A 372 9.98 32.44 -62.93
N PRO A 373 9.96 31.44 -63.84
CA PRO A 373 9.93 31.70 -65.28
C PRO A 373 8.56 32.11 -65.85
N PHE A 374 7.44 31.90 -65.14
CA PHE A 374 6.12 31.87 -65.78
C PHE A 374 5.22 33.10 -65.58
N GLN A 375 5.61 34.11 -64.80
CA GLN A 375 4.89 35.39 -64.79
C GLN A 375 5.85 36.58 -64.63
N ARG A 376 6.20 37.20 -65.76
CA ARG A 376 6.83 38.53 -65.79
C ARG A 376 5.85 39.55 -65.18
N GLY A 377 5.92 39.72 -63.87
CA GLY A 377 5.03 40.58 -63.08
C GLY A 377 5.11 40.30 -61.58
N ASP A 378 5.41 39.04 -61.22
CA ASP A 378 5.36 38.57 -59.82
C ASP A 378 6.73 38.28 -59.18
N GLU A 379 7.83 38.69 -59.82
CA GLU A 379 9.19 38.54 -59.26
C GLU A 379 9.33 39.20 -57.88
N LYS A 380 8.63 40.33 -57.65
CA LYS A 380 8.58 40.99 -56.34
C LYS A 380 7.89 40.12 -55.30
N PHE A 381 6.74 39.51 -55.62
CA PHE A 381 6.02 38.62 -54.71
C PHE A 381 6.87 37.39 -54.36
N VAL A 382 7.42 36.71 -55.36
CA VAL A 382 8.29 35.53 -55.17
C VAL A 382 9.53 35.89 -54.33
N SER A 383 10.17 37.03 -54.60
CA SER A 383 11.31 37.50 -53.78
C SER A 383 10.89 37.86 -52.35
N HIS A 384 9.70 38.42 -52.16
CA HIS A 384 9.17 38.72 -50.82
C HIS A 384 8.87 37.43 -50.04
N VAL A 385 8.27 36.43 -50.68
CA VAL A 385 7.99 35.11 -50.07
C VAL A 385 9.30 34.39 -49.73
N ILE A 386 10.27 34.35 -50.64
CA ILE A 386 11.61 33.80 -50.35
C ILE A 386 12.29 34.57 -49.20
N GLY A 387 12.13 35.90 -49.17
CA GLY A 387 12.62 36.76 -48.09
C GLY A 387 11.98 36.44 -46.74
N TYR A 388 10.66 36.24 -46.68
CA TYR A 388 9.94 35.82 -45.47
C TYR A 388 10.36 34.43 -45.02
N LEU A 389 10.53 33.48 -45.94
CA LEU A 389 11.03 32.14 -45.63
C LEU A 389 12.45 32.17 -45.07
N ASN A 390 13.34 33.02 -45.60
CA ASN A 390 14.70 33.19 -45.07
C ASN A 390 14.77 33.96 -43.75
N LYS A 391 13.76 34.79 -43.44
CA LYS A 391 13.62 35.52 -42.17
C LYS A 391 12.83 34.76 -41.11
N GLY A 392 12.29 33.58 -41.44
CA GLY A 392 11.57 32.76 -40.48
C GLY A 392 12.50 32.42 -39.29
N PRO A 393 12.07 32.60 -38.03
CA PRO A 393 12.90 32.31 -36.86
C PRO A 393 13.43 30.86 -36.86
N HIS A 394 12.66 29.93 -37.45
CA HIS A 394 12.99 28.51 -37.57
C HIS A 394 14.15 28.19 -38.53
N VAL A 395 14.56 29.14 -39.39
CA VAL A 395 15.66 28.95 -40.36
C VAL A 395 16.98 29.53 -39.83
N GLN A 396 16.94 30.57 -39.00
CA GLN A 396 18.14 31.27 -38.55
C GLN A 396 18.72 30.74 -37.23
N GLU A 397 17.91 30.18 -36.34
CA GLU A 397 18.43 29.69 -35.07
C GLU A 397 18.56 28.15 -35.10
N PRO A 398 19.78 27.60 -34.92
CA PRO A 398 19.88 26.25 -34.39
C PRO A 398 19.20 26.28 -33.02
N LEU A 399 18.02 25.67 -32.95
CA LEU A 399 17.38 25.30 -31.68
C LEU A 399 18.37 24.38 -30.93
N ASP A 400 19.27 24.98 -30.18
CA ASP A 400 20.08 24.38 -29.14
C ASP A 400 19.13 24.07 -27.98
N ILE A 401 18.40 22.95 -28.10
CA ILE A 401 17.57 22.43 -27.03
C ILE A 401 18.54 21.76 -26.05
N TRP A 402 19.08 22.54 -25.13
CA TRP A 402 19.73 22.03 -23.93
C TRP A 402 18.64 21.73 -22.90
N LEU A 403 18.43 20.45 -22.58
CA LEU A 403 17.67 20.02 -21.42
C LEU A 403 18.68 19.75 -20.31
N ASP A 404 18.85 20.72 -19.41
CA ASP A 404 19.37 20.47 -18.06
C ASP A 404 18.29 19.81 -17.20
#